data_AF-A0A6N0JI47-F1
#
_entry.id   AF-A0A6N0JI47-F1
#
_cell.length_a   1.000
_cell.length_b   1.000
_cell.length_c   1.000
_cell.angle_alpha   90.00
_cell.angle_beta   90.00
_cell.angle_gamma   90.00
#
_symmetry.space_group_name_H-M   'P 1'
#
loop_
_entity.id
_entity.type
_entity.pdbx_description
1 polymer ?
#
loop_
_entity_poly.entity_id
_entity_poly.type
_entity_poly.pdbx_seq_one_letter_code
_entity_poly.pdbx_strand_id
1 'polypeptide(L)'
;MIPAMNRQQRRMMEKQQARVRATRRPERPARLPMLIKTQQTLAPLEAIIDQIQREGTVTIDTRGVPVFYCVADGEWYASAPAIAGMADFFDMWAVRHGRAFKATALRQLANRLEASMPIDAPLMAALHAEIPNLRRIGASLDQADASDLLRQTQIRAELDAARATGA
;
A
#
# COMPACT_ATOMS: atom_id res chain seq x y z
N MET A 1 29.56 44.76 -38.57
CA MET A 1 29.42 45.73 -37.46
C MET A 1 28.31 45.21 -36.55
N ILE A 2 28.65 44.53 -35.45
CA ILE A 2 27.66 43.88 -34.57
C ILE A 2 27.15 44.94 -33.59
N PRO A 3 25.85 45.28 -33.55
CA PRO A 3 25.36 46.29 -32.63
C PRO A 3 25.55 45.81 -31.19
N ALA A 4 26.30 46.58 -30.40
CA ALA A 4 26.59 46.30 -29.01
C ALA A 4 25.28 46.33 -28.21
N MET A 5 24.76 45.14 -27.92
CA MET A 5 23.51 44.92 -27.19
C MET A 5 23.58 45.60 -25.81
N ASN A 6 22.73 46.61 -25.59
CA ASN A 6 22.71 47.43 -24.38
C ASN A 6 22.44 46.55 -23.14
N ARG A 7 23.09 46.84 -22.00
CA ARG A 7 22.97 46.07 -20.75
C ARG A 7 21.51 45.89 -20.31
N GLN A 8 20.65 46.86 -20.60
CA GLN A 8 19.22 46.76 -20.31
C GLN A 8 18.49 45.74 -21.21
N GLN A 9 18.85 45.65 -22.49
CA GLN A 9 18.29 44.69 -23.44
C GLN A 9 18.72 43.25 -23.10
N ARG A 10 19.95 43.05 -22.60
CA ARG A 10 20.42 41.76 -22.07
C ARG A 10 19.57 41.28 -20.89
N ARG A 11 19.28 42.16 -19.91
CA ARG A 11 18.43 41.82 -18.76
C ARG A 11 16.98 41.52 -19.14
N MET A 12 16.45 42.22 -20.14
CA MET A 12 15.09 41.97 -20.65
C MET A 12 15.00 40.62 -21.37
N MET A 13 15.99 40.28 -22.20
CA MET A 13 16.07 38.96 -22.84
C MET A 13 16.25 37.84 -21.83
N GLU A 14 17.08 38.04 -20.81
CA GLU A 14 17.29 37.05 -19.75
C GLU A 14 16.01 36.80 -18.95
N LYS A 15 15.24 37.86 -18.63
CA LYS A 15 13.91 37.73 -18.00
C LYS A 15 12.90 37.02 -18.91
N GLN A 16 12.90 37.29 -20.22
CA GLN A 16 12.02 36.62 -21.16
C GLN A 16 12.39 35.14 -21.34
N GLN A 17 13.69 34.82 -21.44
CA GLN A 17 14.17 33.43 -21.51
C GLN A 17 13.90 32.67 -20.21
N ALA A 18 14.05 33.31 -19.05
CA ALA A 18 13.70 32.72 -17.75
C ALA A 18 12.20 32.41 -17.67
N ARG A 19 11.34 33.31 -18.18
CA ARG A 19 9.89 33.07 -18.28
C ARG A 19 9.57 31.89 -19.20
N VAL A 20 10.17 31.82 -20.39
CA VAL A 20 9.95 30.70 -21.33
C VAL A 20 10.45 29.36 -20.74
N ARG A 21 11.56 29.36 -20.00
CA ARG A 21 12.06 28.16 -19.29
C ARG A 21 11.14 27.74 -18.15
N ALA A 22 10.53 28.69 -17.43
CA ALA A 22 9.56 28.40 -16.38
C ALA A 22 8.26 27.77 -16.95
N THR A 23 7.82 28.19 -18.13
CA THR A 23 6.64 27.62 -18.81
C THR A 23 6.89 26.21 -19.37
N ARG A 24 8.15 25.87 -19.70
CA ARG A 24 8.57 24.52 -20.13
C ARG A 24 8.88 23.57 -18.97
N ARG A 25 8.47 23.91 -17.74
CA ARG A 25 8.58 22.96 -16.63
C ARG A 25 7.62 21.81 -16.94
N PRO A 26 8.10 20.56 -17.08
CA PRO A 26 7.21 19.43 -17.29
C PRO A 26 6.21 19.40 -16.13
N GLU A 27 4.91 19.31 -16.45
CA GLU A 27 3.89 19.11 -15.44
C GLU A 27 4.27 17.86 -14.64
N ARG A 28 4.65 18.06 -13.38
CA ARG A 28 4.77 16.92 -12.47
C ARG A 28 3.34 16.42 -12.29
N PRO A 29 3.06 15.13 -12.56
CA PRO A 29 1.73 14.59 -12.33
C PRO A 29 1.31 14.93 -10.91
N ALA A 30 0.11 15.49 -10.77
CA ALA A 30 -0.45 15.87 -9.49
C ALA A 30 -0.34 14.66 -8.55
N ARG A 31 0.58 14.75 -7.59
CA ARG A 31 0.72 13.75 -6.55
C ARG A 31 -0.53 13.87 -5.70
N LEU A 32 -1.52 13.01 -5.94
CA LEU A 32 -2.44 12.65 -4.86
C LEU A 32 -1.52 12.21 -3.71
N PRO A 33 -1.56 12.86 -2.54
CA PRO A 33 -0.70 12.46 -1.44
C PRO A 33 -1.05 11.02 -1.09
N MET A 34 -0.14 10.08 -1.39
CA MET A 34 -0.35 8.64 -1.16
C MET A 34 -0.64 8.29 0.29
N LEU A 35 -0.43 9.19 1.24
CA LEU A 35 -1.01 9.10 2.58
C LEU A 35 -2.49 8.67 2.54
N ILE A 36 -3.26 9.20 1.59
CA ILE A 36 -4.69 8.87 1.41
C ILE A 36 -4.86 7.44 0.89
N LYS A 37 -4.08 7.01 -0.11
CA LYS A 37 -4.20 5.64 -0.68
C LYS A 37 -3.69 4.57 0.29
N THR A 38 -2.60 4.81 1.00
CA THR A 38 -2.06 3.84 1.95
C THR A 38 -2.90 3.77 3.23
N GLN A 39 -3.45 4.89 3.69
CA GLN A 39 -4.47 4.87 4.75
C GLN A 39 -5.71 4.11 4.28
N GLN A 40 -6.14 4.27 3.03
CA GLN A 40 -7.28 3.54 2.47
C GLN A 40 -7.03 2.02 2.35
N THR A 41 -5.80 1.57 2.07
CA THR A 41 -5.49 0.13 1.97
C THR A 41 -5.24 -0.54 3.32
N LEU A 42 -4.73 0.20 4.32
CA LEU A 42 -4.51 -0.32 5.68
C LEU A 42 -5.74 -0.17 6.59
N ALA A 43 -6.64 0.77 6.31
CA ALA A 43 -7.84 0.99 7.13
C ALA A 43 -8.73 -0.26 7.30
N PRO A 44 -8.98 -1.08 6.25
CA PRO A 44 -9.76 -2.31 6.43
C PRO A 44 -9.07 -3.32 7.36
N LEU A 45 -7.73 -3.42 7.28
CA LEU A 45 -6.95 -4.29 8.17
C LEU A 45 -7.00 -3.81 9.62
N GLU A 46 -6.80 -2.50 9.85
CA GLU A 46 -6.90 -1.90 11.19
C GLU A 46 -8.32 -2.11 11.76
N ALA A 47 -9.36 -2.00 10.93
CA ALA A 47 -10.74 -2.23 11.36
C ALA A 47 -11.00 -3.68 11.81
N ILE A 48 -10.45 -4.68 11.12
CA ILE A 48 -10.57 -6.10 11.53
C ILE A 48 -9.87 -6.32 12.87
N ILE A 49 -8.66 -5.79 13.04
CA ILE A 49 -7.88 -5.94 14.27
C ILE A 49 -8.61 -5.26 15.43
N ASP A 50 -9.15 -4.06 15.20
CA ASP A 50 -9.95 -3.33 16.19
C ASP A 50 -11.25 -4.07 16.54
N GLN A 51 -11.93 -4.68 15.56
CA GLN A 51 -13.14 -5.49 15.79
C GLN A 51 -12.82 -6.69 16.68
N ILE A 52 -11.77 -7.45 16.35
CA ILE A 52 -11.33 -8.60 17.14
C ILE A 52 -10.99 -8.17 18.58
N GLN A 53 -10.33 -7.03 18.75
CA GLN A 53 -9.94 -6.55 20.07
C GLN A 53 -11.13 -6.11 20.92
N ARG A 54 -12.10 -5.41 20.32
CA ARG A 54 -13.24 -4.82 21.04
C ARG A 54 -14.36 -5.83 21.28
N GLU A 55 -14.67 -6.61 20.27
CA GLU A 55 -15.84 -7.48 20.24
C GLU A 55 -15.46 -8.95 20.51
N GLY A 56 -14.20 -9.33 20.29
CA GLY A 56 -13.77 -10.73 20.37
C GLY A 56 -14.33 -11.60 19.24
N THR A 57 -14.89 -10.97 18.21
CA THR A 57 -15.57 -11.63 17.09
C THR A 57 -15.02 -11.14 15.75
N VAL A 58 -15.32 -11.90 14.69
CA VAL A 58 -15.09 -11.51 13.30
C VAL A 58 -16.40 -11.65 12.54
N THR A 59 -16.61 -10.77 11.58
CA THR A 59 -17.77 -10.89 10.68
C THR A 59 -17.58 -12.08 9.76
N ILE A 60 -18.61 -12.92 9.61
CA ILE A 60 -18.58 -14.10 8.74
C ILE A 60 -19.68 -14.01 7.67
N ASP A 61 -19.43 -14.62 6.51
CA ASP A 61 -20.44 -14.79 5.48
C ASP A 61 -21.41 -15.95 5.80
N THR A 62 -22.37 -16.20 4.89
CA THR A 62 -23.34 -17.30 5.03
C THR A 62 -22.72 -18.71 4.98
N ARG A 63 -21.44 -18.82 4.59
CA ARG A 63 -20.67 -20.07 4.53
C ARG A 63 -19.71 -20.22 5.72
N GLY A 64 -19.71 -19.28 6.66
CA GLY A 64 -18.84 -19.28 7.83
C GLY A 64 -17.42 -18.77 7.57
N VAL A 65 -17.18 -18.13 6.42
CA VAL A 65 -15.88 -17.57 6.06
C VAL A 65 -15.73 -16.19 6.69
N PRO A 66 -14.63 -15.88 7.38
CA PRO A 66 -14.37 -14.52 7.88
C PRO A 66 -14.27 -13.52 6.72
N VAL A 67 -15.09 -12.47 6.76
CA VAL A 67 -15.15 -11.41 5.74
C VAL A 67 -15.04 -10.02 6.35
N PHE A 68 -14.57 -9.06 5.58
CA PHE A 68 -14.56 -7.65 5.95
C PHE A 68 -15.08 -6.79 4.81
N TYR A 69 -15.58 -5.61 5.18
CA TYR A 69 -16.04 -4.61 4.23
C TYR A 69 -14.93 -3.60 3.96
N CYS A 70 -14.55 -3.45 2.70
CA CYS A 70 -13.61 -2.41 2.28
C CYS A 70 -14.38 -1.15 1.91
N VAL A 71 -14.22 -0.09 2.71
CA VAL A 71 -14.92 1.19 2.49
C VAL A 71 -14.41 1.92 1.24
N ALA A 72 -13.23 1.59 0.75
CA ALA A 72 -12.60 2.28 -0.38
C ALA A 72 -13.19 1.90 -1.73
N ASP A 73 -13.57 0.63 -1.92
CA ASP A 73 -14.20 0.10 -3.13
C ASP A 73 -15.69 -0.27 -2.92
N GLY A 74 -16.12 -0.35 -1.66
CA GLY A 74 -17.49 -0.69 -1.29
C GLY A 74 -17.81 -2.18 -1.41
N GLU A 75 -16.78 -3.04 -1.45
CA GLU A 75 -16.92 -4.48 -1.65
C GLU A 75 -16.61 -5.29 -0.37
N TRP A 76 -17.11 -6.52 -0.35
CA TRP A 76 -16.84 -7.51 0.69
C TRP A 76 -15.74 -8.47 0.24
N TYR A 77 -14.75 -8.67 1.10
CA TYR A 77 -13.62 -9.56 0.82
C TYR A 77 -13.46 -10.61 1.91
N ALA A 78 -12.97 -11.80 1.52
CA ALA A 78 -12.53 -12.82 2.46
C ALA A 78 -11.29 -12.32 3.21
N SER A 79 -11.35 -12.32 4.54
CA SER A 79 -10.34 -11.72 5.41
C SER A 79 -9.00 -12.45 5.31
N ALA A 80 -9.01 -13.78 5.38
CA ALA A 80 -7.79 -14.58 5.37
C ALA A 80 -6.94 -14.40 4.10
N PRO A 81 -7.46 -14.60 2.87
CA PRO A 81 -6.66 -14.41 1.65
C PRO A 81 -6.24 -12.95 1.43
N ALA A 82 -7.06 -11.98 1.83
CA ALA A 82 -6.70 -10.57 1.71
C ALA A 82 -5.54 -10.18 2.64
N ILE A 83 -5.57 -10.64 3.91
CA ILE A 83 -4.49 -10.39 4.89
C ILE A 83 -3.21 -11.11 4.45
N ALA A 84 -3.31 -12.32 3.89
CA ALA A 84 -2.18 -13.04 3.32
C ALA A 84 -1.54 -12.27 2.15
N GLY A 85 -2.34 -11.77 1.21
CA GLY A 85 -1.85 -10.95 0.10
C GLY A 85 -1.18 -9.65 0.57
N MET A 86 -1.71 -9.03 1.63
CA MET A 86 -1.06 -7.87 2.26
C MET A 86 0.30 -8.23 2.89
N ALA A 87 0.40 -9.38 3.57
CA ALA A 87 1.66 -9.86 4.10
C ALA A 87 2.69 -10.10 2.98
N ASP A 88 2.28 -10.69 1.86
CA ASP A 88 3.13 -10.89 0.69
C ASP A 88 3.62 -9.57 0.08
N PHE A 89 2.75 -8.56 0.00
CA PHE A 89 3.11 -7.23 -0.48
C PHE A 89 4.23 -6.60 0.38
N PHE A 90 4.09 -6.63 1.70
CA PHE A 90 5.10 -6.07 2.59
C PHE A 90 6.40 -6.87 2.62
N ASP A 91 6.32 -8.19 2.51
CA ASP A 91 7.51 -9.05 2.37
C ASP A 91 8.25 -8.76 1.05
N MET A 92 7.52 -8.57 -0.06
CA MET A 92 8.11 -8.16 -1.35
C MET A 92 8.74 -6.78 -1.29
N TRP A 93 8.08 -5.82 -0.64
CA TRP A 93 8.67 -4.50 -0.40
C TRP A 93 9.97 -4.61 0.40
N ALA A 94 10.00 -5.42 1.46
CA ALA A 94 11.18 -5.59 2.29
C ALA A 94 12.36 -6.18 1.50
N VAL A 95 12.09 -7.18 0.65
CA VAL A 95 13.10 -7.77 -0.26
C VAL A 95 13.61 -6.74 -1.25
N ARG A 96 12.71 -5.99 -1.91
CA ARG A 96 13.07 -4.98 -2.92
C ARG A 96 13.93 -3.86 -2.35
N HIS A 97 13.64 -3.42 -1.13
CA HIS A 97 14.33 -2.31 -0.47
C HIS A 97 15.47 -2.75 0.47
N GLY A 98 15.81 -4.04 0.49
CA GLY A 98 16.89 -4.59 1.33
C GLY A 98 16.67 -4.39 2.83
N ARG A 99 15.40 -4.40 3.28
CA ARG A 99 15.03 -4.21 4.67
C ARG A 99 14.84 -5.54 5.39
N ALA A 100 15.30 -5.61 6.63
CA ALA A 100 15.03 -6.74 7.53
C ALA A 100 13.62 -6.60 8.16
N PHE A 101 12.58 -6.60 7.32
CA PHE A 101 11.19 -6.61 7.75
C PHE A 101 10.51 -7.88 7.24
N LYS A 102 9.65 -8.48 8.06
CA LYS A 102 8.77 -9.58 7.67
C LYS A 102 7.40 -9.38 8.31
N ALA A 103 6.34 -9.55 7.53
CA ALA A 103 4.95 -9.42 7.98
C ALA A 103 4.48 -10.70 8.72
N THR A 104 5.21 -11.10 9.76
CA THR A 104 4.99 -12.37 10.44
C THR A 104 3.67 -12.43 11.19
N ALA A 105 3.29 -11.38 11.92
CA ALA A 105 2.04 -11.38 12.67
C ALA A 105 0.83 -11.34 11.73
N LEU A 106 0.90 -10.58 10.63
CA LEU A 106 -0.14 -10.61 9.59
C LEU A 106 -0.32 -12.00 9.00
N ARG A 107 0.78 -12.71 8.72
CA ARG A 107 0.71 -14.07 8.17
C ARG A 107 0.12 -15.06 9.17
N GLN A 108 0.46 -14.93 10.45
CA GLN A 108 -0.15 -15.74 11.51
C GLN A 108 -1.65 -15.46 11.66
N LEU A 109 -2.06 -14.19 11.56
CA LEU A 109 -3.47 -13.80 11.57
C LEU A 109 -4.24 -14.45 10.41
N ALA A 110 -3.74 -14.32 9.19
CA ALA A 110 -4.35 -14.93 8.01
C ALA A 110 -4.53 -16.44 8.19
N ASN A 111 -3.47 -17.15 8.63
CA ASN A 111 -3.52 -18.59 8.85
C ASN A 111 -4.55 -19.00 9.91
N ARG A 112 -4.68 -18.22 11.00
CA ARG A 112 -5.67 -18.52 12.04
C ARG A 112 -7.10 -18.26 11.58
N LEU A 113 -7.32 -17.20 10.80
CA LEU A 113 -8.63 -16.93 10.21
C LEU A 113 -9.03 -18.01 9.20
N GLU A 114 -8.10 -18.43 8.34
CA GLU A 114 -8.32 -19.53 7.37
C GLU A 114 -8.67 -20.84 8.08
N ALA A 115 -7.94 -21.18 9.15
CA ALA A 115 -8.15 -22.39 9.91
C ALA A 115 -9.28 -22.29 10.96
N SER A 116 -10.01 -21.17 11.02
CA SER A 116 -11.01 -20.89 12.06
C SER A 116 -10.49 -21.11 13.49
N MET A 117 -9.21 -20.81 13.71
CA MET A 117 -8.54 -20.98 15.00
C MET A 117 -8.70 -19.73 15.88
N PRO A 118 -8.79 -19.89 17.21
CA PRO A 118 -8.80 -18.76 18.14
C PRO A 118 -7.56 -17.87 18.00
N ILE A 119 -7.79 -16.56 18.00
CA ILE A 119 -6.74 -15.53 18.04
C ILE A 119 -6.42 -15.25 19.50
N ASP A 120 -5.14 -15.35 19.88
CA ASP A 120 -4.68 -15.17 21.25
C ASP A 120 -4.12 -13.77 21.50
N ALA A 121 -4.00 -13.42 22.79
CA ALA A 121 -3.46 -12.13 23.21
C ALA A 121 -2.02 -11.87 22.73
N PRO A 122 -1.09 -12.86 22.71
CA PRO A 122 0.25 -12.67 22.14
C PRO A 122 0.23 -12.26 20.67
N LEU A 123 -0.60 -12.90 19.83
CA LEU A 123 -0.73 -12.53 18.42
C LEU A 123 -1.30 -11.12 18.27
N MET A 124 -2.32 -10.75 19.06
CA MET A 124 -2.86 -9.39 19.05
C MET A 124 -1.80 -8.35 19.44
N ALA A 125 -1.01 -8.62 20.47
CA ALA A 125 0.09 -7.74 20.88
C ALA A 125 1.14 -7.58 19.75
N ALA A 126 1.49 -8.66 19.06
CA ALA A 126 2.40 -8.62 17.92
C ALA A 126 1.84 -7.80 16.76
N LEU A 127 0.55 -7.96 16.43
CA LEU A 127 -0.14 -7.16 15.40
C LEU A 127 -0.10 -5.66 15.73
N HIS A 128 -0.43 -5.29 16.97
CA HIS A 128 -0.37 -3.89 17.40
C HIS A 128 1.04 -3.30 17.32
N ALA A 129 2.08 -4.10 17.60
CA ALA A 129 3.47 -3.68 17.46
C ALA A 129 3.90 -3.54 15.98
N GLU A 130 3.33 -4.35 15.08
CA GLU A 130 3.63 -4.30 13.64
C GLU A 130 2.92 -3.12 12.93
N ILE A 131 1.69 -2.75 13.32
CA ILE A 131 0.88 -1.70 12.64
C ILE A 131 1.64 -0.37 12.41
N PRO A 132 2.32 0.24 13.41
CA PRO A 132 3.06 1.49 13.19
C PRO A 132 4.16 1.36 12.14
N ASN A 133 4.77 0.18 12.03
CA ASN A 133 5.78 -0.10 11.01
C ASN A 133 5.15 -0.20 9.63
N LEU A 134 4.03 -0.92 9.50
CA LEU A 134 3.27 -1.03 8.26
C LEU A 134 2.82 0.35 7.75
N ARG A 135 2.31 1.21 8.64
CA ARG A 135 1.93 2.59 8.31
C ARG A 135 3.11 3.41 7.80
N ARG A 136 4.27 3.28 8.45
CA ARG A 136 5.49 4.00 8.06
C ARG A 136 6.00 3.54 6.68
N ILE A 137 6.02 2.24 6.45
CA ILE A 137 6.39 1.65 5.15
C ILE A 137 5.44 2.17 4.07
N GLY A 138 4.14 2.04 4.34
CA GLY A 138 3.11 2.46 3.42
C GLY A 138 3.11 3.97 3.11
N ALA A 139 3.49 4.82 4.07
CA ALA A 139 3.67 6.25 3.84
C ALA A 139 4.96 6.59 3.06
N SER A 140 5.94 5.68 3.03
CA SER A 140 7.24 5.88 2.36
C SER A 140 7.24 5.43 0.90
N LEU A 141 6.27 4.61 0.50
CA LEU A 141 6.14 4.11 -0.87
C LEU A 141 5.91 5.25 -1.85
N ASP A 142 6.56 5.19 -3.01
CA ASP A 142 6.22 6.04 -4.14
C ASP A 142 5.11 5.40 -5.00
N GLN A 143 4.42 6.18 -5.85
CA GLN A 143 3.26 5.68 -6.59
C GLN A 143 3.65 4.60 -7.61
N ALA A 144 4.82 4.75 -8.24
CA ALA A 144 5.28 3.82 -9.24
C ALA A 144 5.68 2.48 -8.58
N ASP A 145 6.38 2.56 -7.45
CA ASP A 145 6.79 1.41 -6.64
C ASP A 145 5.58 0.68 -6.05
N ALA A 146 4.58 1.43 -5.55
CA ALA A 146 3.34 0.84 -5.06
C ALA A 146 2.55 0.12 -6.18
N SER A 147 2.40 0.75 -7.35
CA SER A 147 1.71 0.12 -8.48
C SER A 147 2.44 -1.12 -9.01
N ASP A 148 3.76 -1.08 -9.06
CA ASP A 148 4.58 -2.21 -9.51
C ASP A 148 4.57 -3.37 -8.50
N LEU A 149 4.69 -3.07 -7.20
CA LEU A 149 4.56 -4.07 -6.13
C LEU A 149 3.17 -4.71 -6.10
N LEU A 150 2.10 -3.91 -6.27
CA LEU A 150 0.73 -4.44 -6.34
C LEU A 150 0.57 -5.37 -7.55
N ARG A 151 1.07 -4.96 -8.72
CA ARG A 151 1.04 -5.81 -9.92
C ARG A 151 1.82 -7.11 -9.73
N GLN A 152 3.00 -7.04 -9.11
CA GLN A 152 3.81 -8.22 -8.83
C GLN A 152 3.13 -9.16 -7.83
N THR A 153 2.44 -8.61 -6.83
CA THR A 153 1.67 -9.37 -5.83
C THR A 153 0.47 -10.05 -6.48
N GLN A 154 -0.27 -9.34 -7.34
CA GLN A 154 -1.39 -9.89 -8.12
C GLN A 154 -0.94 -11.03 -9.04
N ILE A 155 0.15 -10.86 -9.80
CA ILE A 155 0.70 -11.91 -10.66
C ILE A 155 1.03 -13.16 -9.84
N ARG A 156 1.63 -12.99 -8.65
CA ARG A 156 1.95 -14.13 -7.78
C ARG A 156 0.69 -14.84 -7.29
N ALA A 157 -0.32 -14.09 -6.84
CA ALA A 157 -1.59 -14.64 -6.41
C ALA A 157 -2.32 -15.40 -7.55
N GLU A 158 -2.31 -14.85 -8.76
CA GLU A 158 -2.88 -15.49 -9.96
C GLU A 158 -2.14 -16.78 -10.33
N LEU A 159 -0.80 -16.79 -10.26
CA LEU A 159 0.02 -17.98 -10.50
C LEU A 159 -0.22 -19.07 -9.45
N ASP A 160 -0.36 -18.69 -8.17
CA ASP A 160 -0.65 -19.63 -7.09
C ASP A 160 -2.08 -20.18 -7.21
N ALA A 161 -3.06 -19.36 -7.60
CA ALA A 161 -4.42 -19.81 -7.90
C ALA A 161 -4.47 -20.76 -9.09
N ALA A 162 -3.78 -20.45 -10.18
CA ALA A 162 -3.69 -21.31 -11.37
C ALA A 162 -3.06 -22.67 -11.06
N ARG A 163 -2.07 -22.71 -10.15
CA ARG A 163 -1.47 -23.95 -9.65
C ARG A 163 -2.42 -24.77 -8.78
N ALA A 164 -3.29 -24.12 -8.00
CA ALA A 164 -4.27 -24.79 -7.15
C ALA A 164 -5.43 -25.40 -7.96
N THR A 165 -5.83 -24.79 -9.07
CA THR A 165 -6.88 -25.31 -9.97
C THR A 165 -6.38 -26.31 -11.02
N GLY A 166 -5.07 -26.45 -11.18
CA GLY A 166 -4.43 -27.34 -12.17
C GLY A 166 -4.06 -28.73 -11.65
N ALA A 167 -4.56 -29.13 -10.48
CA ALA A 167 -4.38 -30.45 -9.86
C ALA A 167 -5.73 -31.16 -9.73
#